data_AF-A0A318HJJ5-F1
#
_entry.id   AF-A0A318HJJ5-F1
#
_cell.length_a   1.000
_cell.length_b   1.000
_cell.length_c   1.000
_cell.angle_alpha   90.00
_cell.angle_beta   90.00
_cell.angle_gamma   90.00
#
_symmetry.space_group_name_H-M   'P 1'
#
loop_
_entity.id
_entity.type
_entity.pdbx_description
1 polymer ?
#
loop_
_entity_poly.entity_id
_entity_poly.type
_entity_poly.pdbx_seq_one_letter_code
_entity_poly.pdbx_strand_id
1 'polypeptide(L)'
;MLDDYLRRHDGVITLSQAERCGLSRYAVQRRVQSGHWRQCSRGVYFVDDRPFSDSARIRAEVWSYGTSATTSGLAAAWWHGIISTAPEHVDVTVPLSKGSRSRWGSSARRRDLAAVDIVLRRNLRVTAIPLTVLEAVASTHSRAIMDSALQRGVSLDQLHTAHTRNAGRHGATLAGRFLREASGGARSEAERLLIRLLRAAKISGWRANYPVCGYVVDVAFPKQKVAVEVDGWAFHHDRTAFRTTARGRTGFRSTAGKCFGSRGWT
;
A
#
# COMPACT_ATOMS: atom_id res chain seq x y z
N MET A 1 -3.69 21.70 -27.83
CA MET A 1 -3.19 21.79 -26.44
C MET A 1 -4.26 21.36 -25.44
N LEU A 2 -5.46 21.95 -25.48
CA LEU A 2 -6.59 21.57 -24.61
C LEU A 2 -7.08 20.14 -24.81
N ASP A 3 -7.30 19.68 -26.05
CA ASP A 3 -7.87 18.33 -26.29
C ASP A 3 -6.93 17.21 -25.84
N ASP A 4 -5.62 17.40 -26.02
CA ASP A 4 -4.60 16.48 -25.51
C ASP A 4 -4.59 16.46 -23.98
N TYR A 5 -4.73 17.63 -23.35
CA TYR A 5 -4.88 17.73 -21.90
C TYR A 5 -6.12 16.95 -21.43
N LEU A 6 -7.27 17.18 -22.04
CA LEU A 6 -8.52 16.51 -21.68
C LEU A 6 -8.43 14.99 -21.85
N ARG A 7 -7.81 14.50 -22.92
CA ARG A 7 -7.56 13.06 -23.12
C ARG A 7 -6.74 12.44 -21.98
N ARG A 8 -5.72 13.15 -21.48
CA ARG A 8 -4.87 12.68 -20.37
C ARG A 8 -5.50 12.80 -18.98
N HIS A 9 -6.64 13.49 -18.88
CA HIS A 9 -7.33 13.78 -17.62
C HIS A 9 -8.80 13.35 -17.65
N ASP A 10 -9.12 12.32 -18.43
CA ASP A 10 -10.46 11.70 -18.50
C ASP A 10 -11.58 12.71 -18.81
N GLY A 11 -11.29 13.75 -19.60
CA GLY A 11 -12.24 14.82 -19.93
C GLY A 11 -12.48 15.85 -18.83
N VAL A 12 -11.80 15.74 -17.68
CA VAL A 12 -11.97 16.65 -16.54
C VAL A 12 -10.89 17.73 -16.57
N ILE A 13 -11.28 18.95 -16.21
CA ILE A 13 -10.38 20.10 -16.11
C ILE A 13 -10.81 21.02 -14.98
N THR A 14 -9.85 21.56 -14.22
CA THR A 14 -10.11 22.62 -13.25
C THR A 14 -10.10 23.99 -13.93
N LEU A 15 -10.74 25.00 -13.32
CA LEU A 15 -10.69 26.37 -13.83
C LEU A 15 -9.25 26.86 -14.01
N SER A 16 -8.39 26.61 -13.02
CA SER A 16 -6.96 26.98 -13.07
C SER A 16 -6.15 26.22 -14.12
N GLN A 17 -6.58 25.02 -14.52
CA GLN A 17 -5.98 24.28 -15.63
C GLN A 17 -6.45 24.82 -16.97
N ALA A 18 -7.74 25.17 -17.09
CA ALA A 18 -8.30 25.81 -18.27
C ALA A 18 -7.64 27.17 -18.54
N GLU A 19 -7.47 27.99 -17.50
CA GLU A 19 -6.76 29.28 -17.57
C GLU A 19 -5.32 29.11 -18.06
N ARG A 20 -4.60 28.10 -17.56
CA ARG A 20 -3.25 27.75 -18.06
C ARG A 20 -3.24 27.25 -19.51
N CYS A 21 -4.36 26.72 -20.00
CA CYS A 21 -4.55 26.35 -21.41
C CYS A 21 -5.03 27.52 -22.27
N GLY A 22 -5.08 28.75 -21.74
CA GLY A 22 -5.47 29.96 -22.45
C GLY A 22 -6.98 30.26 -22.46
N LEU A 23 -7.79 29.53 -21.69
CA LEU A 23 -9.23 29.79 -21.58
C LEU A 23 -9.52 30.81 -20.48
N SER A 24 -10.21 31.90 -20.83
CA SER A 24 -10.75 32.81 -19.83
C SER A 24 -11.91 32.16 -19.06
N ARG A 25 -12.16 32.63 -17.84
CA ARG A 25 -13.32 32.21 -17.04
C ARG A 25 -14.64 32.38 -17.82
N TYR A 26 -14.77 33.47 -18.57
CA TYR A 26 -15.93 33.72 -19.45
C TYR A 26 -16.08 32.62 -20.52
N ALA A 27 -14.97 32.22 -21.16
CA ALA A 27 -14.98 31.18 -22.17
C ALA A 27 -15.36 29.80 -21.59
N VAL A 28 -14.98 29.51 -20.33
CA VAL A 28 -15.42 28.31 -19.61
C VAL A 28 -16.92 28.38 -19.30
N GLN A 29 -17.40 29.49 -18.74
CA GLN A 29 -18.80 29.68 -18.39
C GLN A 29 -19.72 29.58 -19.62
N ARG A 30 -19.32 30.16 -20.76
CA ARG A 30 -20.07 30.05 -22.02
C ARG A 30 -20.21 28.60 -22.47
N ARG A 31 -19.15 27.79 -22.33
CA ARG A 31 -19.20 26.36 -22.66
C ARG A 31 -20.14 25.59 -21.74
N VAL A 32 -20.16 25.94 -20.45
CA VAL A 32 -21.10 25.36 -19.48
C VAL A 32 -22.55 25.72 -19.81
N GLN A 33 -22.84 27.00 -20.07
CA GLN A 33 -24.18 27.46 -20.44
C GLN A 33 -24.70 26.82 -21.73
N SER A 34 -23.80 26.59 -22.69
CA SER A 34 -24.13 25.93 -23.96
C SER A 34 -24.27 24.39 -23.87
N GLY A 35 -24.08 23.79 -22.69
CA GLY A 35 -24.16 22.34 -22.49
C GLY A 35 -22.93 21.54 -22.94
N HIS A 36 -21.99 22.13 -23.66
CA HIS A 36 -20.75 21.43 -24.08
C HIS A 36 -19.89 21.00 -22.90
N TRP A 37 -19.95 21.72 -21.78
CA TRP A 37 -19.21 21.41 -20.55
C TRP A 37 -20.19 21.22 -19.40
N ARG A 38 -19.98 20.19 -18.60
CA ARG A 38 -20.71 19.94 -17.35
C ARG A 38 -19.92 20.48 -16.18
N GLN A 39 -20.56 21.21 -15.28
CA GLN A 39 -19.94 21.60 -14.01
C GLN A 39 -20.11 20.46 -12.99
N CYS A 40 -19.02 19.77 -12.65
CA CYS A 40 -19.04 18.69 -11.65
C CYS A 40 -19.01 19.23 -10.22
N SER A 41 -18.22 20.28 -9.99
CA SER A 41 -18.17 21.00 -8.72
C SER A 41 -17.68 22.43 -8.92
N ARG A 42 -17.57 23.22 -7.86
CA ARG A 42 -17.07 24.61 -7.97
C ARG A 42 -15.63 24.61 -8.50
N GLY A 43 -15.45 25.07 -9.73
CA GLY A 43 -14.14 25.18 -10.38
C GLY A 43 -13.62 23.88 -11.00
N VAL A 44 -14.45 22.84 -11.11
CA VAL A 44 -14.13 21.58 -11.79
C VAL A 44 -15.20 21.25 -12.83
N TYR A 45 -14.76 21.00 -14.04
CA TYR A 45 -15.61 20.82 -15.20
C TYR A 45 -15.26 19.54 -15.95
N PHE A 46 -16.24 18.98 -16.62
CA PHE A 46 -16.11 17.86 -17.55
C PHE A 46 -16.54 18.31 -18.94
N VAL A 47 -15.83 17.89 -19.98
CA VAL A 47 -16.21 18.17 -21.37
C VAL A 47 -17.16 17.08 -21.84
N ASP A 48 -18.40 17.45 -22.13
CA ASP A 48 -19.53 16.55 -22.40
C ASP A 48 -19.58 16.08 -23.88
N ASP A 49 -18.41 15.90 -24.48
CA ASP A 49 -18.20 15.32 -25.81
C ASP A 49 -17.78 13.85 -25.74
N ARG A 50 -17.83 13.26 -24.53
CA ARG A 50 -17.40 11.89 -24.24
C ARG A 50 -18.19 11.31 -23.05
N PRO A 51 -18.21 9.97 -22.88
CA PRO A 51 -18.89 9.36 -21.74
C PRO A 51 -18.25 9.78 -20.40
N PHE A 52 -19.10 10.09 -19.42
CA PHE A 52 -18.67 10.38 -18.06
C PHE A 52 -18.32 9.08 -17.32
N SER A 53 -17.06 8.65 -17.46
CA SER A 53 -16.56 7.38 -16.90
C SER A 53 -16.29 7.45 -15.39
N ASP A 54 -16.09 6.30 -14.75
CA ASP A 54 -15.64 6.24 -13.35
C ASP A 54 -14.31 6.96 -13.11
N SER A 55 -13.38 6.91 -14.09
CA SER A 55 -12.14 7.68 -13.99
C SER A 55 -12.42 9.18 -13.97
N ALA A 56 -13.35 9.66 -14.80
CA ALA A 56 -13.76 11.06 -14.83
C ALA A 56 -14.46 11.46 -13.50
N ARG A 57 -15.37 10.63 -13.00
CA ARG A 57 -16.07 10.84 -11.72
C ARG A 57 -15.09 10.95 -10.55
N ILE A 58 -14.22 9.95 -10.36
CA ILE A 58 -13.23 9.95 -9.27
C ILE A 58 -12.31 11.16 -9.35
N ARG A 59 -11.83 11.50 -10.56
CA ARG A 59 -10.97 12.68 -10.75
C ARG A 59 -11.69 13.97 -10.42
N ALA A 60 -12.94 14.14 -10.87
CA ALA A 60 -13.74 15.32 -10.61
C ALA A 60 -13.99 15.50 -9.10
N GLU A 61 -14.33 14.42 -8.40
CA GLU A 61 -14.49 14.39 -6.95
C GLU A 61 -13.21 14.80 -6.23
N VAL A 62 -12.08 14.21 -6.58
CA VAL A 62 -10.79 14.49 -5.92
C VAL A 62 -10.35 15.93 -6.15
N TRP A 63 -10.45 16.44 -7.38
CA TRP A 63 -10.08 17.82 -7.70
C TRP A 63 -11.03 18.86 -7.10
N SER A 64 -12.25 18.48 -6.71
CA SER A 64 -13.17 19.35 -5.96
C SER A 64 -12.63 19.78 -4.58
N TYR A 65 -11.63 19.05 -4.07
CA TYR A 65 -10.90 19.34 -2.83
C TYR A 65 -9.58 20.07 -3.07
N GLY A 66 -9.24 20.38 -4.32
CA GLY A 66 -8.03 21.10 -4.72
C GLY A 66 -6.90 20.21 -5.18
N THR A 67 -5.83 20.83 -5.69
CA THR A 67 -4.71 20.14 -6.36
C THR A 67 -3.82 19.31 -5.43
N SER A 68 -3.88 19.56 -4.12
CA SER A 68 -3.16 18.79 -3.11
C SER A 68 -3.95 17.58 -2.58
N ALA A 69 -5.22 17.44 -2.96
CA ALA A 69 -6.05 16.31 -2.58
C ALA A 69 -5.53 15.02 -3.21
N THR A 70 -5.58 13.93 -2.45
CA THR A 70 -5.02 12.63 -2.82
C THR A 70 -6.12 11.57 -2.70
N THR A 71 -6.40 10.86 -3.79
CA THR A 71 -7.32 9.71 -3.77
C THR A 71 -6.77 8.62 -2.84
N SER A 72 -7.64 8.06 -2.00
CA SER A 72 -7.26 7.07 -0.97
C SER A 72 -8.26 5.90 -0.92
N GLY A 73 -7.99 4.90 -0.06
CA GLY A 73 -8.93 3.80 0.17
C GLY A 73 -9.27 2.99 -1.09
N LEU A 74 -10.56 2.65 -1.24
CA LEU A 74 -11.02 1.81 -2.36
C LEU A 74 -10.90 2.51 -3.71
N ALA A 75 -11.10 3.83 -3.76
CA ALA A 75 -10.95 4.58 -5.00
C ALA A 75 -9.50 4.55 -5.49
N ALA A 76 -8.53 4.64 -4.57
CA ALA A 76 -7.12 4.44 -4.88
C ALA A 76 -6.83 2.99 -5.33
N ALA A 77 -7.44 2.00 -4.67
CA ALA A 77 -7.27 0.59 -5.04
C ALA A 77 -7.74 0.31 -6.46
N TRP A 78 -8.91 0.84 -6.83
CA TRP A 78 -9.43 0.76 -8.19
C TRP A 78 -8.53 1.50 -9.19
N TRP A 79 -8.10 2.71 -8.85
CA TRP A 79 -7.19 3.50 -9.70
C TRP A 79 -5.86 2.78 -9.95
N HIS A 80 -5.41 1.97 -8.97
CA HIS A 80 -4.23 1.13 -9.12
C HIS A 80 -4.46 -0.16 -9.89
N GLY A 81 -5.73 -0.52 -10.15
CA GLY A 81 -6.14 -1.78 -10.75
C GLY A 81 -6.13 -2.97 -9.78
N ILE A 82 -6.08 -2.71 -8.47
CA ILE A 82 -6.09 -3.76 -7.41
C ILE A 82 -7.49 -4.40 -7.32
N ILE A 83 -8.53 -3.59 -7.44
CA ILE A 83 -9.93 -4.03 -7.55
C ILE A 83 -10.47 -3.65 -8.93
N SER A 84 -11.43 -4.41 -9.44
CA SER A 84 -12.02 -4.23 -10.78
C SER A 84 -13.19 -3.24 -10.80
N THR A 85 -13.98 -3.20 -9.73
CA THR A 85 -15.17 -2.35 -9.63
C THR A 85 -14.83 -1.02 -8.96
N ALA A 86 -15.21 0.09 -9.59
CA ALA A 86 -15.05 1.40 -9.01
C ALA A 86 -16.02 1.57 -7.83
N PRO A 87 -15.57 2.10 -6.68
CA PRO A 87 -16.49 2.36 -5.58
C PRO A 87 -17.42 3.54 -5.92
N GLU A 88 -18.66 3.47 -5.47
CA GLU A 88 -19.62 4.58 -5.59
C GLU A 88 -19.13 5.80 -4.80
N HIS A 89 -18.58 5.55 -3.60
CA HIS A 89 -18.09 6.59 -2.71
C HIS A 89 -16.57 6.78 -2.82
N VAL A 90 -16.13 8.02 -3.00
CA VAL A 90 -14.71 8.35 -3.22
C VAL A 90 -14.07 8.88 -1.94
N ASP A 91 -13.14 8.09 -1.38
CA ASP A 91 -12.31 8.53 -0.24
C ASP A 91 -11.16 9.43 -0.71
N VAL A 92 -11.12 10.65 -0.16
CA VAL A 92 -10.10 11.66 -0.48
C VAL A 92 -9.35 12.07 0.79
N THR A 93 -8.03 12.02 0.73
CA THR A 93 -7.16 12.55 1.78
C THR A 93 -6.67 13.95 1.40
N VAL A 94 -6.93 14.93 2.27
CA VAL A 94 -6.49 16.32 2.11
C VAL A 94 -5.52 16.73 3.23
N PRO A 95 -4.54 17.61 2.96
CA PRO A 95 -3.63 18.10 4.00
C PRO A 95 -4.36 18.79 5.16
N LEU A 96 -3.79 18.75 6.37
CA LEU A 96 -4.38 19.35 7.57
C LEU A 96 -4.58 20.87 7.44
N SER A 97 -3.71 21.53 6.67
CA SER A 97 -3.72 22.97 6.40
C SER A 97 -4.88 23.42 5.49
N LYS A 98 -5.68 22.50 4.96
CA LYS A 98 -6.80 22.80 4.08
C LYS A 98 -8.13 22.53 4.79
N GLY A 99 -9.10 23.41 4.53
CA GLY A 99 -10.49 23.14 4.90
C GLY A 99 -10.99 21.89 4.18
N SER A 100 -11.74 21.06 4.90
CA SER A 100 -12.35 19.85 4.37
C SER A 100 -13.82 19.83 4.74
N ARG A 101 -14.70 19.68 3.74
CA ARG A 101 -16.10 19.30 3.95
C ARG A 101 -16.42 18.20 2.97
N SER A 102 -16.81 17.04 3.48
CA SER A 102 -17.30 15.94 2.64
C SER A 102 -18.41 16.44 1.72
N ARG A 103 -18.49 15.82 0.54
CA ARG A 103 -19.47 16.15 -0.49
C ARG A 103 -20.30 14.91 -0.77
N TRP A 104 -21.44 15.09 -1.43
CA TRP A 104 -22.22 13.94 -1.87
C TRP A 104 -21.38 13.10 -2.85
N GLY A 105 -21.22 11.80 -2.57
CA GLY A 105 -20.36 10.90 -3.34
C GLY A 105 -18.87 10.90 -2.98
N SER A 106 -18.41 11.74 -2.03
CA SER A 106 -17.01 11.72 -1.56
C SER A 106 -16.81 12.13 -0.10
N SER A 107 -15.93 11.42 0.59
CA SER A 107 -15.52 11.68 1.98
C SER A 107 -14.14 12.30 1.98
N ALA A 108 -13.97 13.42 2.67
CA ALA A 108 -12.66 14.04 2.80
C ALA A 108 -12.13 13.90 4.23
N ARG A 109 -11.03 13.15 4.35
CA ARG A 109 -10.28 13.00 5.60
C ARG A 109 -9.08 13.94 5.61
N ARG A 110 -8.85 14.59 6.74
CA ARG A 110 -7.71 15.50 6.91
C ARG A 110 -6.52 14.73 7.48
N ARG A 111 -5.41 14.74 6.76
CA ARG A 111 -4.17 14.05 7.13
C ARG A 111 -3.02 14.52 6.27
N ASP A 112 -1.89 14.79 6.90
CA ASP A 112 -0.63 14.98 6.18
C ASP A 112 -0.01 13.61 5.92
N LEU A 113 0.00 13.24 4.64
CA LEU A 113 0.62 12.01 4.15
C LEU A 113 2.12 12.25 3.95
N ALA A 114 2.94 11.26 4.28
CA ALA A 114 4.34 11.28 3.92
C ALA A 114 4.49 11.33 2.40
N ALA A 115 5.50 12.03 1.88
CA ALA A 115 5.71 12.18 0.44
C ALA A 115 5.80 10.82 -0.30
N VAL A 116 6.44 9.83 0.33
CA VAL A 116 6.54 8.45 -0.20
C VAL A 116 5.21 7.71 -0.31
N ASP A 117 4.20 8.15 0.45
CA ASP A 117 2.86 7.57 0.44
C ASP A 117 1.94 8.26 -0.58
N ILE A 118 2.47 9.19 -1.40
CA ILE A 118 1.73 9.90 -2.44
C ILE A 118 2.42 9.68 -3.77
N VAL A 119 1.67 9.17 -4.76
CA VAL A 119 2.15 8.99 -6.13
C VAL A 119 1.24 9.70 -7.12
N LEU A 120 1.81 10.13 -8.25
CA LEU A 120 1.02 10.59 -9.40
C LEU A 120 0.83 9.41 -10.35
N ARG A 121 -0.42 8.98 -10.54
CA ARG A 121 -0.76 7.93 -11.51
C ARG A 121 -1.86 8.43 -12.42
N ARG A 122 -1.64 8.39 -13.74
CA ARG A 122 -2.54 8.98 -14.74
C ARG A 122 -2.89 10.44 -14.39
N ASN A 123 -1.90 11.24 -13.98
CA ASN A 123 -2.08 12.65 -13.58
C ASN A 123 -3.07 12.90 -12.43
N LEU A 124 -3.32 11.90 -11.58
CA LEU A 124 -4.09 12.03 -10.34
C LEU A 124 -3.17 11.68 -9.16
N ARG A 125 -3.25 12.46 -8.08
CA ARG A 125 -2.58 12.12 -6.82
C ARG A 125 -3.34 10.97 -6.17
N VAL A 126 -2.64 9.88 -5.88
CA VAL A 126 -3.20 8.67 -5.28
C VAL A 126 -2.27 8.21 -4.16
N THR A 127 -2.81 7.58 -3.11
CA THR A 127 -1.95 6.94 -2.11
C THR A 127 -1.07 5.88 -2.77
N ALA A 128 0.17 5.72 -2.31
CA ALA A 128 1.06 4.67 -2.82
C ALA A 128 0.44 3.28 -2.57
N ILE A 129 0.81 2.29 -3.39
CA ILE A 129 0.22 0.95 -3.34
C ILE A 129 0.21 0.35 -1.91
N PRO A 130 1.30 0.38 -1.13
CA PRO A 130 1.29 -0.21 0.21
C PRO A 130 0.24 0.45 1.13
N LEU A 131 0.18 1.79 1.15
CA LEU A 131 -0.83 2.50 1.94
C LEU A 131 -2.25 2.25 1.41
N THR A 132 -2.43 2.23 0.08
CA THR A 132 -3.72 1.93 -0.55
C THR A 132 -4.26 0.58 -0.08
N VAL A 133 -3.41 -0.45 -0.09
CA VAL A 133 -3.80 -1.81 0.33
C VAL A 133 -4.25 -1.82 1.78
N LEU A 134 -3.48 -1.18 2.68
CA LEU A 134 -3.83 -1.09 4.10
C LEU A 134 -5.17 -0.37 4.31
N GLU A 135 -5.41 0.72 3.60
CA GLU A 135 -6.67 1.48 3.69
C GLU A 135 -7.86 0.70 3.11
N ALA A 136 -7.69 0.05 1.96
CA ALA A 136 -8.75 -0.71 1.31
C ALA A 136 -9.15 -1.96 2.12
N VAL A 137 -8.17 -2.65 2.72
CA VAL A 137 -8.42 -3.78 3.64
C VAL A 137 -9.17 -3.29 4.88
N ALA A 138 -8.79 -2.13 5.43
CA ALA A 138 -9.49 -1.57 6.59
C ALA A 138 -10.94 -1.20 6.29
N SER A 139 -11.24 -0.72 5.07
CA SER A 139 -12.61 -0.40 4.67
C SER A 139 -13.45 -1.65 4.40
N THR A 140 -12.89 -2.64 3.70
CA THR A 140 -13.66 -3.83 3.26
C THR A 140 -13.65 -4.98 4.25
N HIS A 141 -12.75 -4.95 5.23
CA HIS A 141 -12.50 -6.07 6.14
C HIS A 141 -12.13 -7.37 5.40
N SER A 142 -11.62 -7.26 4.16
CA SER A 142 -11.33 -8.39 3.30
C SER A 142 -9.83 -8.60 3.12
N ARG A 143 -9.35 -9.80 3.48
CA ARG A 143 -7.94 -10.19 3.27
C ARG A 143 -7.58 -10.33 1.79
N ALA A 144 -8.56 -10.58 0.93
CA ALA A 144 -8.35 -10.81 -0.51
C ALA A 144 -7.59 -9.66 -1.19
N ILE A 145 -7.79 -8.43 -0.75
CA ILE A 145 -7.07 -7.26 -1.28
C ILE A 145 -5.58 -7.32 -0.93
N MET A 146 -5.25 -7.67 0.31
CA MET A 146 -3.86 -7.83 0.75
C MET A 146 -3.19 -9.01 0.05
N ASP A 147 -3.88 -10.16 -0.01
CA ASP A 147 -3.37 -11.37 -0.65
C ASP A 147 -3.11 -11.14 -2.15
N SER A 148 -4.02 -10.45 -2.86
CA SER A 148 -3.85 -10.05 -4.26
C SER A 148 -2.66 -9.09 -4.45
N ALA A 149 -2.47 -8.13 -3.55
CA ALA A 149 -1.33 -7.22 -3.60
C ALA A 149 0.01 -7.95 -3.40
N LEU A 150 0.06 -8.90 -2.46
CA LEU A 150 1.23 -9.74 -2.22
C LEU A 150 1.56 -10.60 -3.44
N GLN A 151 0.55 -11.22 -4.06
CA GLN A 151 0.71 -12.01 -5.29
C GLN A 151 1.23 -11.17 -6.48
N ARG A 152 0.92 -9.87 -6.50
CA ARG A 152 1.37 -8.91 -7.52
C ARG A 152 2.71 -8.24 -7.21
N GLY A 153 3.42 -8.70 -6.18
CA GLY A 153 4.80 -8.30 -5.89
C GLY A 153 4.96 -7.18 -4.87
N VAL A 154 3.90 -6.75 -4.17
CA VAL A 154 4.05 -5.88 -3.00
C VAL A 154 4.63 -6.71 -1.86
N SER A 155 5.75 -6.28 -1.27
CA SER A 155 6.36 -7.04 -0.18
C SER A 155 5.68 -6.77 1.16
N LEU A 156 5.76 -7.75 2.07
CA LEU A 156 5.33 -7.56 3.46
C LEU A 156 6.08 -6.41 4.15
N ASP A 157 7.37 -6.23 3.84
CA ASP A 157 8.18 -5.13 4.35
C ASP A 157 7.59 -3.78 3.94
N GLN A 158 7.27 -3.59 2.65
CA GLN A 158 6.64 -2.36 2.17
C GLN A 158 5.32 -2.06 2.87
N LEU A 159 4.49 -3.09 3.10
CA LEU A 159 3.25 -2.95 3.87
C LEU A 159 3.52 -2.60 5.32
N HIS A 160 4.56 -3.18 5.94
CA HIS A 160 4.89 -2.91 7.33
C HIS A 160 5.45 -1.50 7.52
N THR A 161 6.37 -1.05 6.67
CA THR A 161 6.89 0.33 6.72
C THR A 161 5.76 1.34 6.52
N ALA A 162 4.85 1.08 5.57
CA ALA A 162 3.69 1.93 5.36
C ALA A 162 2.75 1.92 6.56
N HIS A 163 2.50 0.75 7.17
CA HIS A 163 1.67 0.65 8.37
C HIS A 163 2.26 1.45 9.54
N THR A 164 3.56 1.32 9.81
CA THR A 164 4.25 2.03 10.90
C THR A 164 4.18 3.54 10.74
N ARG A 165 4.44 4.09 9.54
CA ARG A 165 4.28 5.54 9.26
C ARG A 165 2.88 6.05 9.54
N ASN A 166 1.91 5.15 9.46
CA ASN A 166 0.50 5.44 9.44
C ASN A 166 -0.22 4.86 10.68
N ALA A 167 0.55 4.52 11.73
CA ALA A 167 0.06 4.01 13.00
C ALA A 167 -0.83 5.04 13.73
N GLY A 168 -1.79 4.54 14.51
CA GLY A 168 -2.74 5.38 15.26
C GLY A 168 -3.83 6.06 14.42
N ARG A 169 -3.85 5.81 13.11
CA ARG A 169 -4.83 6.42 12.19
C ARG A 169 -6.04 5.49 12.04
N HIS A 170 -7.18 6.05 11.63
CA HIS A 170 -8.38 5.27 11.37
C HIS A 170 -8.09 4.09 10.43
N GLY A 171 -8.56 2.90 10.78
CA GLY A 171 -8.29 1.66 10.05
C GLY A 171 -6.94 0.98 10.36
N ALA A 172 -6.01 1.64 11.05
CA ALA A 172 -4.68 1.08 11.30
C ALA A 172 -4.73 -0.21 12.13
N THR A 173 -5.52 -0.27 13.20
CA THR A 173 -5.63 -1.48 14.05
C THR A 173 -6.03 -2.71 13.25
N LEU A 174 -7.05 -2.56 12.39
CA LEU A 174 -7.54 -3.65 11.54
C LEU A 174 -6.52 -4.02 10.47
N ALA A 175 -5.95 -3.04 9.77
CA ALA A 175 -4.90 -3.29 8.78
C ALA A 175 -3.69 -4.00 9.40
N GLY A 176 -3.30 -3.62 10.62
CA GLY A 176 -2.22 -4.24 11.39
C GLY A 176 -2.54 -5.68 11.79
N ARG A 177 -3.81 -6.01 12.10
CA ARG A 177 -4.23 -7.39 12.33
C ARG A 177 -4.04 -8.24 11.07
N PHE A 178 -4.57 -7.80 9.92
CA PHE A 178 -4.40 -8.54 8.66
C PHE A 178 -2.93 -8.70 8.27
N LEU A 179 -2.11 -7.67 8.49
CA LEU A 179 -0.68 -7.73 8.21
C LEU A 179 0.04 -8.77 9.08
N ARG A 180 -0.31 -8.88 10.37
CA ARG A 180 0.22 -9.93 11.26
C ARG A 180 -0.20 -11.32 10.81
N GLU A 181 -1.46 -11.50 10.43
CA GLU A 181 -1.97 -12.77 9.91
C GLU A 181 -1.24 -13.18 8.62
N ALA A 182 -1.05 -12.26 7.68
CA ALA A 182 -0.31 -12.50 6.44
C ALA A 182 1.16 -12.84 6.71
N SER A 183 1.80 -12.15 7.66
CA SER A 183 3.19 -12.41 8.05
C SER A 183 3.35 -13.80 8.69
N GLY A 184 2.42 -14.19 9.56
CA GLY A 184 2.41 -15.53 10.16
C GLY A 184 2.21 -16.63 9.12
N GLY A 185 1.28 -16.44 8.17
CA GLY A 185 1.08 -17.38 7.07
C GLY A 185 2.33 -17.54 6.18
N ALA A 186 2.98 -16.43 5.83
CA ALA A 186 4.20 -16.46 5.02
C ALA A 186 5.36 -17.19 5.72
N ARG A 187 5.51 -16.99 7.04
CA ARG A 187 6.50 -17.71 7.85
C ARG A 187 6.25 -19.22 7.80
N SER A 188 5.03 -19.65 8.08
CA SER A 188 4.67 -21.08 8.06
C SER A 188 4.91 -21.73 6.69
N GLU A 189 4.63 -21.02 5.58
CA GLU A 189 4.91 -21.53 4.24
C GLU A 189 6.40 -21.64 3.94
N ALA A 190 7.20 -20.67 4.39
CA ALA A 190 8.65 -20.70 4.23
C ALA A 190 9.30 -21.83 5.05
N GLU A 191 8.82 -22.08 6.27
CA GLU A 191 9.22 -23.24 7.09
C GLU A 191 8.91 -24.56 6.39
N ARG A 192 7.70 -24.70 5.83
CA ARG A 192 7.30 -25.89 5.05
C ARG A 192 8.18 -26.09 3.81
N LEU A 193 8.52 -24.99 3.11
CA LEU A 193 9.42 -25.04 1.97
C LEU A 193 10.83 -25.48 2.38
N LEU A 194 11.38 -24.94 3.46
CA LEU A 194 12.68 -25.36 4.00
C LEU A 194 12.70 -26.86 4.28
N ILE A 195 11.68 -27.38 4.95
CA ILE A 195 11.56 -28.82 5.22
C ILE A 195 11.53 -29.64 3.93
N ARG A 196 10.77 -29.21 2.91
CA ARG A 196 10.74 -29.89 1.61
C ARG A 196 12.11 -29.91 0.94
N LEU A 197 12.84 -28.80 0.97
CA LEU A 197 14.18 -28.70 0.40
C LEU A 197 15.19 -29.61 1.10
N LEU A 198 15.18 -29.66 2.44
CA LEU A 198 16.04 -30.55 3.21
C LEU A 198 15.80 -32.03 2.87
N ARG A 199 14.53 -32.42 2.73
CA ARG A 199 14.15 -33.79 2.32
C ARG A 199 14.60 -34.10 0.89
N ALA A 200 14.37 -33.18 -0.05
CA ALA A 200 14.77 -33.36 -1.44
C ALA A 200 16.30 -33.50 -1.59
N ALA A 201 17.06 -32.75 -0.80
CA ALA A 201 18.52 -32.82 -0.74
C ALA A 201 19.06 -34.05 0.03
N LYS A 202 18.19 -34.92 0.56
CA LYS A 202 18.54 -36.07 1.41
C LYS A 202 19.40 -35.70 2.63
N ILE A 203 19.27 -34.45 3.11
CA ILE A 203 19.94 -34.00 4.32
C ILE A 203 19.20 -34.59 5.52
N SER A 204 19.92 -35.29 6.39
CA SER A 204 19.39 -36.00 7.55
C SER A 204 19.95 -35.44 8.87
N GLY A 205 19.44 -35.92 10.00
CA GLY A 205 19.89 -35.49 11.33
C GLY A 205 19.31 -34.17 11.83
N TRP A 206 18.39 -33.57 11.08
CA TRP A 206 17.65 -32.39 11.51
C TRP A 206 16.37 -32.75 12.28
N ARG A 207 15.89 -31.80 13.10
CA ARG A 207 14.61 -31.83 13.82
C ARG A 207 13.92 -30.49 13.62
N ALA A 208 12.65 -30.50 13.20
CA ALA A 208 11.86 -29.28 13.13
C ALA A 208 11.32 -28.89 14.53
N ASN A 209 11.04 -27.61 14.74
CA ASN A 209 10.46 -27.07 15.98
C ASN A 209 11.21 -27.58 17.24
N TYR A 210 12.54 -27.46 17.22
CA TYR A 210 13.38 -28.05 18.26
C TYR A 210 13.55 -27.07 19.44
N PRO A 211 13.24 -27.47 20.69
CA PRO A 211 13.42 -26.60 21.85
C PRO A 211 14.91 -26.44 22.21
N VAL A 212 15.37 -25.20 22.38
CA VAL A 212 16.72 -24.82 22.79
C VAL A 212 16.64 -23.64 23.76
N CYS A 213 17.13 -23.82 25.00
CA CYS A 213 17.25 -22.75 26.00
C CYS A 213 15.97 -21.92 26.23
N GLY A 214 14.80 -22.56 26.24
CA GLY A 214 13.51 -21.89 26.46
C GLY A 214 12.88 -21.29 25.20
N TYR A 215 13.49 -21.46 24.03
CA TYR A 215 12.97 -21.06 22.72
C TYR A 215 12.78 -22.28 21.82
N VAL A 216 12.03 -22.14 20.74
CA VAL A 216 11.84 -23.18 19.72
C VAL A 216 12.41 -22.67 18.41
N VAL A 217 13.38 -23.39 17.85
CA VAL A 217 13.97 -23.06 16.54
C VAL A 217 13.29 -23.86 15.43
N ASP A 218 13.13 -23.26 14.25
CA ASP A 218 12.35 -23.85 13.16
C ASP A 218 12.96 -25.17 12.68
N VAL A 219 14.29 -25.22 12.48
CA VAL A 219 15.04 -26.45 12.18
C VAL A 219 16.35 -26.48 12.97
N ALA A 220 16.65 -27.58 13.66
CA ALA A 220 17.92 -27.82 14.34
C ALA A 220 18.64 -29.07 13.83
N PHE A 221 19.96 -29.05 13.85
CA PHE A 221 20.87 -30.18 13.68
C PHE A 221 21.60 -30.43 15.01
N PRO A 222 21.04 -31.26 15.92
CA PRO A 222 21.56 -31.36 17.29
C PRO A 222 23.00 -31.87 17.36
N LYS A 223 23.37 -32.83 16.49
CA LYS A 223 24.74 -33.37 16.46
C LYS A 223 25.78 -32.32 16.07
N GLN A 224 25.44 -31.48 15.08
CA GLN A 224 26.29 -30.42 14.55
C GLN A 224 26.18 -29.12 15.36
N LYS A 225 25.22 -29.04 16.29
CA LYS A 225 24.90 -27.82 17.04
C LYS A 225 24.60 -26.63 16.12
N VAL A 226 23.84 -26.85 15.05
CA VAL A 226 23.42 -25.82 14.11
C VAL A 226 21.91 -25.62 14.20
N ALA A 227 21.46 -24.37 14.25
CA ALA A 227 20.05 -24.01 14.10
C ALA A 227 19.87 -23.19 12.81
N VAL A 228 18.73 -23.41 12.16
CA VAL A 228 18.28 -22.69 10.97
C VAL A 228 16.92 -22.08 11.33
N GLU A 229 16.86 -20.75 11.27
CA GLU A 229 15.62 -19.99 11.46
C GLU A 229 15.17 -19.42 10.12
N VAL A 230 13.88 -19.52 9.88
CA VAL A 230 13.19 -18.93 8.75
C VAL A 230 12.60 -17.62 9.24
N ASP A 231 13.40 -16.55 9.14
CA ASP A 231 12.97 -15.22 9.50
C ASP A 231 11.76 -14.80 8.64
N GLY A 232 10.56 -14.83 9.24
CA GLY A 232 9.42 -14.08 8.74
C GLY A 232 9.77 -12.60 8.80
N TRP A 233 9.89 -11.95 7.64
CA TRP A 233 10.42 -10.60 7.41
C TRP A 233 9.80 -9.42 8.22
N ALA A 234 8.88 -9.68 9.15
CA ALA A 234 8.15 -8.66 9.91
C ALA A 234 8.92 -8.04 11.10
N PHE A 235 10.18 -8.42 11.38
CA PHE A 235 10.91 -7.94 12.56
C PHE A 235 12.13 -7.04 12.29
N HIS A 236 12.30 -6.52 11.07
CA HIS A 236 13.52 -5.79 10.73
C HIS A 236 13.60 -4.31 11.14
N HIS A 237 12.57 -3.73 11.78
CA HIS A 237 12.59 -2.29 12.08
C HIS A 237 12.91 -1.86 13.51
N ASP A 238 13.20 -2.77 14.44
CA ASP A 238 13.74 -2.36 15.73
C ASP A 238 14.59 -3.47 16.37
N ARG A 239 15.89 -3.52 16.02
CA ARG A 239 16.96 -4.22 16.77
C ARG A 239 18.34 -3.88 16.22
N THR A 240 18.67 -2.59 16.17
CA THR A 240 20.07 -2.14 16.08
C THR A 240 20.75 -2.29 17.44
N ALA A 241 21.13 -3.52 17.77
CA ALA A 241 22.26 -3.83 18.65
C ALA A 241 22.61 -5.31 18.48
N PHE A 242 23.37 -5.64 17.43
CA PHE A 242 24.51 -6.57 17.49
C PHE A 242 25.18 -6.56 16.11
N ARG A 243 26.34 -5.89 16.05
CA ARG A 243 27.15 -5.70 14.86
C ARG A 243 28.30 -6.72 14.92
N THR A 244 28.32 -7.69 14.00
CA THR A 244 29.57 -8.23 13.46
C THR A 244 29.40 -8.67 11.99
N THR A 245 30.23 -8.04 11.16
CA THR A 245 30.71 -8.26 9.78
C THR A 245 30.81 -9.77 9.40
N ALA A 246 30.54 -10.28 8.19
CA ALA A 246 30.82 -9.76 6.85
C ALA A 246 29.91 -10.32 5.71
N ARG A 247 29.73 -9.45 4.70
CA ARG A 247 29.29 -9.57 3.29
C ARG A 247 28.97 -10.93 2.64
N GLY A 248 27.81 -10.96 1.97
CA GLY A 248 27.67 -11.58 0.63
C GLY A 248 26.39 -12.39 0.37
N ARG A 249 25.33 -11.71 -0.11
CA ARG A 249 24.18 -12.16 -0.95
C ARG A 249 23.43 -13.47 -0.59
N THR A 250 22.10 -13.35 -0.57
CA THR A 250 21.04 -14.30 -0.15
C THR A 250 21.02 -14.60 1.34
N GLY A 251 20.08 -13.99 2.07
CA GLY A 251 20.05 -13.98 3.54
C GLY A 251 19.50 -15.27 4.14
N PHE A 252 20.34 -16.30 4.22
CA PHE A 252 20.24 -17.36 5.22
C PHE A 252 21.04 -16.86 6.43
N ARG A 253 20.42 -16.62 7.59
CA ARG A 253 21.18 -16.32 8.81
C ARG A 253 21.59 -17.63 9.46
N SER A 254 22.87 -17.97 9.36
CA SER A 254 23.50 -18.89 10.30
C SER A 254 23.84 -18.10 11.56
N THR A 255 23.03 -18.21 12.61
CA THR A 255 23.35 -17.59 13.90
C THR A 255 24.37 -18.45 14.63
N ALA A 256 25.64 -18.37 14.24
CA ALA A 256 26.75 -18.85 15.05
C ALA A 256 27.12 -17.75 16.05
N GLY A 257 26.41 -17.64 17.18
CA GLY A 257 26.55 -16.49 18.07
C GLY A 257 26.15 -16.72 19.52
N LYS A 258 27.16 -17.08 20.33
CA LYS A 258 27.32 -16.81 21.78
C LYS A 258 26.40 -17.43 22.84
N CYS A 259 25.37 -18.21 22.52
CA CYS A 259 24.79 -19.16 23.52
C CYS A 259 25.51 -20.52 23.54
N PHE A 260 26.49 -20.71 22.65
CA PHE A 260 27.21 -21.97 22.43
C PHE A 260 28.36 -22.24 23.42
N GLY A 261 28.57 -21.37 24.39
CA GLY A 261 29.61 -21.48 25.41
C GLY A 261 29.08 -21.98 26.75
N SER A 262 29.57 -23.15 27.16
CA SER A 262 29.68 -23.68 28.52
C SER A 262 28.46 -24.15 29.34
N ARG A 263 27.24 -24.31 28.80
CA ARG A 263 26.24 -25.18 29.45
C ARG A 263 25.59 -26.11 28.42
N GLY A 264 25.61 -27.40 28.76
CA GLY A 264 25.32 -28.51 27.86
C GLY A 264 23.92 -28.47 27.26
N TRP A 265 23.81 -29.10 26.10
CA TRP A 265 22.55 -29.45 25.47
C TRP A 265 21.93 -30.60 26.30
N THR A 266 21.18 -30.27 27.34
CA THR A 266 20.34 -31.21 28.10
C THR A 266 18.98 -30.58 28.34
#